data_AF-A0A9E2QAV4-F1
#
_entry.id   AF-A0A9E2QAV4-F1
#
_cell.length_a   1.000
_cell.length_b   1.000
_cell.length_c   1.000
_cell.angle_alpha   90.00
_cell.angle_beta   90.00
_cell.angle_gamma   90.00
#
_symmetry.space_group_name_H-M   'P 1'
#
loop_
_entity.id
_entity.type
_entity.pdbx_description
1 polymer ?
#
loop_
_entity_poly.entity_id
_entity_poly.type
_entity_poly.pdbx_seq_one_letter_code
_entity_poly.pdbx_strand_id
1 'polypeptide(L)'
;MEVKKQVIVALGYGKYFLSDKIVGFVPIEDDRGPARRTYVYIDGLPEPVIASRTESRMLNDMTLEGPGEFKSAIALELVERVHTDLQHVGPMLRRSIREECGLDLDDIEKRMKELLSGDEQAVVQEGLFGGEDRG
;
A
#
# COMPACT_ATOMS: atom_id res chain seq x y z
N MET A 1 -13.67 12.00 -1.74
CA MET A 1 -12.25 11.63 -1.82
C MET A 1 -11.47 12.87 -1.43
N GLU A 2 -10.81 12.85 -0.27
CA GLU A 2 -10.04 13.98 0.24
C GLU A 2 -8.56 13.74 -0.06
N VAL A 3 -7.92 14.67 -0.76
CA VAL A 3 -6.48 14.59 -1.08
C VAL A 3 -5.70 15.13 0.11
N LYS A 4 -4.82 14.31 0.68
CA LYS A 4 -3.94 14.77 1.76
C LYS A 4 -2.82 15.63 1.20
N LYS A 5 -2.59 16.73 1.88
CA LYS A 5 -1.49 17.66 1.60
C LYS A 5 -0.17 17.13 2.15
N GLN A 6 0.93 17.61 1.59
CA GLN A 6 2.30 17.31 2.04
C GLN A 6 2.70 15.83 2.03
N VAL A 7 2.05 15.00 1.21
CA VAL A 7 2.39 13.58 1.05
C VAL A 7 3.33 13.40 -0.15
N ILE A 8 4.36 12.56 -0.01
CA ILE A 8 5.23 12.19 -1.13
C ILE A 8 4.56 11.11 -1.98
N VAL A 9 4.39 11.40 -3.28
CA VAL A 9 3.78 10.53 -4.27
C VAL A 9 4.85 10.02 -5.22
N ALA A 10 5.00 8.70 -5.31
CA ALA A 10 5.94 8.08 -6.24
C ALA A 10 5.32 7.94 -7.64
N LEU A 11 5.91 8.56 -8.65
CA LEU A 11 5.46 8.45 -10.06
C LEU A 11 6.07 7.25 -10.80
N GLY A 12 7.04 6.57 -10.16
CA GLY A 12 7.80 5.44 -10.70
C GLY A 12 9.18 5.85 -11.24
N TYR A 13 10.07 4.87 -11.39
CA TYR A 13 11.47 5.07 -11.83
C TYR A 13 12.22 6.15 -11.01
N GLY A 14 12.05 6.15 -9.69
CA GLY A 14 12.75 7.06 -8.78
C GLY A 14 12.24 8.52 -8.80
N LYS A 15 11.10 8.80 -9.43
CA LYS A 15 10.47 10.13 -9.44
C LYS A 15 9.48 10.26 -8.29
N TYR A 16 9.62 11.32 -7.49
CA TYR A 16 8.81 11.59 -6.31
C TYR A 16 8.40 13.06 -6.29
N PHE A 17 7.13 13.34 -6.01
CA PHE A 17 6.58 14.70 -5.97
C PHE A 17 5.64 14.85 -4.79
N LEU A 18 5.53 16.06 -4.25
CA LEU A 18 4.54 16.37 -3.22
C LEU A 18 3.14 16.40 -3.84
N SER A 19 2.18 15.83 -3.13
CA SER A 19 0.76 15.82 -3.51
C SER A 19 0.24 17.23 -3.82
N ASP A 20 0.67 18.24 -3.05
CA ASP A 20 0.31 19.65 -3.23
C ASP A 20 0.76 20.27 -4.55
N LYS A 21 1.78 19.66 -5.18
CA LYS A 21 2.35 20.15 -6.43
C LYS A 21 1.77 19.45 -7.65
N ILE A 22 1.02 18.37 -7.48
CA ILE A 22 0.40 17.65 -8.59
C ILE A 22 -0.95 18.30 -8.90
N VAL A 23 -1.06 18.90 -10.09
CA VAL A 23 -2.28 19.60 -10.52
C VAL A 23 -3.15 18.77 -11.46
N GLY A 24 -2.65 17.65 -11.98
CA GLY A 24 -3.44 16.78 -12.83
C GLY A 24 -2.75 15.50 -13.30
N PHE A 25 -3.56 14.56 -13.77
CA PHE A 25 -3.14 13.30 -14.38
C PHE A 25 -3.87 13.10 -15.71
N VAL A 26 -3.15 12.68 -16.74
CA VAL A 26 -3.73 12.30 -18.05
C VAL A 26 -3.16 10.95 -18.47
N PRO A 27 -3.98 9.89 -18.64
CA PRO A 27 -3.53 8.60 -19.13
C PRO A 27 -2.91 8.72 -20.53
N ILE A 28 -1.87 7.93 -20.80
CA ILE A 28 -1.26 7.84 -22.13
C ILE A 28 -1.92 6.69 -22.88
N GLU A 29 -2.68 7.01 -23.94
CA GLU A 29 -3.39 6.04 -24.78
C GLU A 29 -2.55 5.61 -26.01
N ASP A 30 -1.99 6.59 -26.74
CA ASP A 30 -1.15 6.36 -27.92
C ASP A 30 0.36 6.41 -27.63
N ASP A 31 1.16 5.71 -28.45
CA ASP A 31 2.62 5.61 -28.35
C ASP A 31 3.12 5.17 -26.96
N ARG A 32 2.49 4.10 -26.45
CA ARG A 32 2.75 3.54 -25.13
C ARG A 32 4.08 2.79 -25.10
N GLY A 33 5.17 3.54 -25.13
CA GLY A 33 6.50 3.02 -24.87
C GLY A 33 6.60 2.36 -23.48
N PRO A 34 7.64 1.54 -23.24
CA PRO A 34 7.87 0.95 -21.93
C PRO A 34 7.92 2.05 -20.87
N ALA A 35 7.26 1.83 -19.74
CA ALA A 35 7.17 2.76 -18.61
C ALA A 35 6.44 4.10 -18.84
N ARG A 36 5.67 4.25 -19.93
CA ARG A 36 4.86 5.46 -20.18
C ARG A 36 3.38 5.15 -19.92
N ARG A 37 2.87 5.51 -18.74
CA ARG A 37 1.48 5.21 -18.34
C ARG A 37 0.62 6.46 -18.21
N THR A 38 1.17 7.54 -17.65
CA THR A 38 0.39 8.75 -17.32
C THR A 38 1.27 9.99 -17.43
N TYR A 39 0.75 11.07 -18.02
CA TYR A 39 1.29 12.41 -17.91
C TYR A 39 0.85 13.03 -16.58
N VAL A 40 1.80 13.53 -15.81
CA VAL A 40 1.56 14.16 -14.50
C VAL A 40 1.91 15.64 -14.61
N TYR A 41 0.92 16.49 -14.42
CA TYR A 41 1.10 17.93 -14.46
C TYR A 41 1.50 18.42 -13.09
N ILE A 42 2.63 19.13 -13.02
CA ILE A 42 3.20 19.65 -11.78
C ILE A 42 3.15 21.18 -11.83
N ASP A 43 2.66 21.78 -10.76
CA ASP A 43 2.67 23.22 -10.55
C ASP A 43 4.10 23.77 -10.72
N GLY A 44 4.26 24.74 -11.63
CA GLY A 44 5.55 25.37 -11.94
C GLY A 44 6.42 24.64 -12.98
N LEU A 45 6.01 23.48 -13.51
CA LEU A 45 6.69 22.84 -14.64
C LEU A 45 5.96 23.11 -15.97
N PRO A 46 6.67 23.48 -17.05
CA PRO A 46 6.04 23.76 -18.34
C PRO A 46 5.62 22.48 -19.08
N GLU A 47 6.28 21.36 -18.80
CA GLU A 47 6.05 20.07 -19.46
C GLU A 47 5.62 19.02 -18.42
N PRO A 48 4.71 18.09 -18.77
CA PRO A 48 4.26 17.06 -17.85
C PRO A 48 5.36 16.03 -17.59
N VAL A 49 5.41 15.55 -16.34
CA VAL A 49 6.28 14.45 -15.95
C VAL A 49 5.65 13.13 -16.37
N ILE A 50 6.39 12.32 -17.13
CA ILE A 50 5.91 10.99 -17.51
C ILE A 50 6.09 10.01 -16.35
N ALA A 51 4.97 9.48 -15.88
CA ALA A 51 4.90 8.43 -14.86
C ALA A 51 4.78 7.05 -15.48
N SER A 52 5.35 6.06 -14.79
CA SER A 52 5.22 4.65 -15.15
C SER A 52 4.10 3.93 -14.39
N ARG A 53 3.37 4.67 -13.57
CA ARG A 53 2.20 4.20 -12.82
C ARG A 53 0.96 4.83 -13.41
N THR A 54 -0.19 4.20 -13.18
CA THR A 54 -1.49 4.74 -13.61
C THR A 54 -1.95 5.86 -12.69
N GLU A 55 -2.75 6.76 -13.24
CA GLU A 55 -3.44 7.84 -12.54
C GLU A 55 -4.23 7.34 -11.34
N SER A 56 -4.96 6.22 -11.48
CA SER A 56 -5.71 5.66 -10.36
C SER A 56 -4.80 5.24 -9.21
N ARG A 57 -3.59 4.74 -9.51
CA ARG A 57 -2.65 4.30 -8.48
C ARG A 57 -2.00 5.49 -7.77
N MET A 58 -1.69 6.57 -8.49
CA MET A 58 -1.10 7.79 -7.92
C MET A 58 -2.14 8.63 -7.16
N LEU A 59 -3.37 8.72 -7.66
CA LEU A 59 -4.49 9.36 -6.95
C LEU A 59 -4.77 8.66 -5.60
N ASN A 60 -4.70 7.34 -5.57
CA ASN A 60 -4.83 6.58 -4.34
C ASN A 60 -3.68 6.83 -3.34
N ASP A 61 -2.44 7.00 -3.83
CA ASP A 61 -1.31 7.36 -2.97
C ASP A 61 -1.49 8.78 -2.39
N MET A 62 -2.10 9.70 -3.15
CA MET A 62 -2.38 11.08 -2.71
C MET A 62 -3.44 11.18 -1.61
N THR A 63 -4.20 10.13 -1.36
CA THR A 63 -5.30 10.12 -0.39
C THR A 63 -4.98 9.38 0.91
N LEU A 64 -3.72 8.99 1.15
CA LEU A 64 -3.30 8.07 2.23
C LEU A 64 -3.98 8.37 3.58
N GLU A 65 -4.78 7.50 4.22
CA GLU A 65 -4.76 6.03 4.32
C GLU A 65 -4.80 5.31 2.97
N GLY A 66 -3.68 4.70 2.57
CA GLY A 66 -3.45 4.31 1.18
C GLY A 66 -4.02 2.93 0.88
N PRO A 67 -4.00 2.49 -0.39
CA PRO A 67 -4.37 1.13 -0.74
C PRO A 67 -3.48 0.07 -0.09
N GLY A 68 -2.28 0.44 0.38
CA GLY A 68 -1.42 -0.43 1.16
C GLY A 68 -2.00 -0.62 2.56
N GLU A 69 -2.19 0.46 3.32
CA GLU A 69 -2.65 0.41 4.71
C GLU A 69 -4.09 -0.13 4.84
N PHE A 70 -5.03 0.32 4.01
CA PHE A 70 -6.41 -0.17 4.06
C PHE A 70 -6.53 -1.63 3.64
N LYS A 71 -5.81 -2.06 2.60
CA LYS A 71 -5.79 -3.48 2.20
C LYS A 71 -5.03 -4.34 3.20
N SER A 72 -3.99 -3.80 3.84
CA SER A 72 -3.30 -4.47 4.95
C SER A 72 -4.23 -4.63 6.13
N ALA A 73 -4.98 -3.60 6.54
CA ALA A 73 -5.95 -3.69 7.63
C ALA A 73 -7.04 -4.74 7.34
N ILE A 74 -7.63 -4.74 6.14
CA ILE A 74 -8.61 -5.76 5.74
C ILE A 74 -7.97 -7.15 5.65
N ALA A 75 -6.74 -7.25 5.13
CA ALA A 75 -6.04 -8.52 5.05
C ALA A 75 -5.71 -9.09 6.43
N LEU A 76 -5.32 -8.23 7.39
CA LEU A 76 -5.05 -8.60 8.76
C LEU A 76 -6.33 -8.99 9.49
N GLU A 77 -7.44 -8.27 9.30
CA GLU A 77 -8.77 -8.66 9.80
C GLU A 77 -9.18 -10.05 9.28
N LEU A 78 -8.97 -10.31 7.98
CA LEU A 78 -9.24 -11.62 7.40
C LEU A 78 -8.33 -12.71 7.97
N VAL A 79 -7.04 -12.42 8.17
CA VAL A 79 -6.08 -13.36 8.78
C VAL A 79 -6.47 -13.68 10.22
N GLU A 80 -6.88 -12.69 11.01
CA GLU A 80 -7.36 -12.88 12.39
C GLU A 80 -8.61 -13.77 12.44
N ARG A 81 -9.56 -13.54 11.51
CA ARG A 81 -10.74 -14.40 11.37
C ARG A 81 -10.37 -15.84 11.00
N VAL A 82 -9.52 -16.04 10.00
CA VAL A 82 -9.09 -17.39 9.58
C VAL A 82 -8.32 -18.09 10.69
N HIS A 83 -7.45 -17.37 11.40
CA HIS A 83 -6.74 -17.90 12.56
C HIS A 83 -7.71 -18.39 13.64
N THR A 84 -8.73 -17.58 13.97
CA THR A 84 -9.77 -17.94 14.94
C THR A 84 -10.56 -19.17 14.50
N ASP A 85 -10.95 -19.25 13.23
CA ASP A 85 -11.66 -20.42 12.69
C ASP A 85 -10.79 -21.69 12.78
N LEU A 86 -9.49 -21.59 12.49
CA LEU A 86 -8.54 -22.71 12.57
C LEU A 86 -8.34 -23.26 13.99
N GLN A 87 -8.50 -22.43 15.03
CA GLN A 87 -8.40 -22.90 16.43
C GLN A 87 -9.48 -23.92 16.79
N HIS A 88 -10.61 -23.94 16.06
CA HIS A 88 -11.68 -24.91 16.26
C HIS A 88 -11.39 -26.27 15.61
N VAL A 89 -10.36 -26.37 14.77
CA VAL A 89 -9.99 -27.62 14.10
C VAL A 89 -9.26 -28.54 15.10
N GLY A 90 -9.95 -29.61 15.51
CA GLY A 90 -9.43 -30.57 16.47
C GLY A 90 -8.27 -31.43 15.94
N PRO A 91 -7.52 -32.10 16.84
CA PRO A 91 -6.25 -32.77 16.53
C PRO A 91 -6.38 -33.93 15.53
N MET A 92 -7.53 -34.60 15.47
CA MET A 92 -7.76 -35.67 14.48
C MET A 92 -7.84 -35.12 13.05
N LEU A 93 -8.56 -34.02 12.85
CA LEU A 93 -8.69 -33.36 11.53
C LEU A 93 -7.37 -32.70 11.11
N ARG A 94 -6.64 -32.08 12.04
CA ARG A 94 -5.30 -31.52 11.76
C ARG A 94 -4.34 -32.58 11.23
N ARG A 95 -4.33 -33.79 11.82
CA ARG A 95 -3.50 -34.91 11.34
C ARG A 95 -3.91 -35.39 9.95
N SER A 96 -5.21 -35.64 9.73
CA SER A 96 -5.71 -36.09 8.41
C SER A 96 -5.41 -35.06 7.31
N ILE A 97 -5.61 -33.76 7.56
CA ILE A 97 -5.28 -32.69 6.60
C ILE A 97 -3.78 -32.65 6.28
N ARG A 98 -2.91 -32.85 7.29
CA ARG A 98 -1.46 -32.92 7.08
C ARG A 98 -1.08 -34.14 6.24
N GLU A 99 -1.65 -35.31 6.54
CA GLU A 99 -1.31 -36.58 5.89
C GLU A 99 -1.88 -36.69 4.46
N GLU A 100 -3.10 -36.20 4.22
CA GLU A 100 -3.78 -36.32 2.94
C GLU A 100 -3.51 -35.16 1.99
N CYS A 101 -3.37 -33.94 2.52
CA CYS A 101 -3.23 -32.72 1.71
C CYS A 101 -1.84 -32.08 1.81
N GLY A 102 -0.95 -32.59 2.68
CA GLY A 102 0.37 -31.98 2.92
C GLY A 102 0.30 -30.59 3.58
N LEU A 103 -0.86 -30.21 4.13
CA LEU A 103 -1.10 -28.88 4.68
C LEU A 103 -0.92 -28.89 6.19
N ASP A 104 0.15 -28.24 6.68
CA ASP A 104 0.45 -28.16 8.10
C ASP A 104 -0.24 -26.96 8.76
N LEU A 105 -1.41 -27.21 9.36
CA LEU A 105 -2.19 -26.16 10.03
C LEU A 105 -1.47 -25.57 11.27
N ASP A 106 -0.58 -26.32 11.92
CA ASP A 106 0.16 -25.82 13.08
C ASP A 106 1.24 -24.80 12.65
N ASP A 107 1.94 -25.07 11.53
CA ASP A 107 2.91 -24.14 10.94
C ASP A 107 2.21 -22.87 10.38
N ILE A 108 1.06 -23.04 9.73
CA ILE A 108 0.27 -21.90 9.23
C ILE A 108 -0.21 -21.02 10.38
N GLU A 109 -0.74 -21.61 11.46
CA GLU A 109 -1.19 -20.86 12.65
C GLU A 109 -0.04 -20.08 13.30
N LYS A 110 1.17 -20.67 13.35
CA LYS A 110 2.37 -19.99 13.84
C LYS A 110 2.72 -18.76 13.00
N ARG A 111 2.73 -18.88 11.67
CA ARG A 111 3.03 -17.76 10.75
C ARG A 111 1.97 -16.65 10.82
N MET A 112 0.70 -17.01 10.99
CA MET A 112 -0.38 -16.03 11.20
C MET A 112 -0.15 -15.22 12.48
N LYS A 113 0.27 -15.86 13.59
CA LYS A 113 0.62 -15.15 14.84
C LYS A 113 1.80 -14.20 14.67
N GLU A 114 2.84 -14.63 13.97
CA GLU A 114 4.01 -13.79 13.66
C GLU A 114 3.61 -12.56 12.83
N LEU A 115 2.73 -12.73 11.85
CA LEU A 115 2.21 -11.63 11.02
C LEU A 115 1.39 -10.62 11.84
N LEU A 116 0.45 -11.10 12.67
CA LEU A 116 -0.43 -10.27 13.50
C LEU A 116 0.32 -9.53 14.62
N SER A 117 1.51 -10.00 15.01
CA SER A 117 2.34 -9.38 16.05
C SER A 117 3.30 -8.32 15.49
N GLY A 118 3.38 -8.15 14.16
CA GLY A 118 4.38 -7.31 13.48
C GLY A 118 4.05 -5.82 13.37
N ASP A 119 2.87 -5.36 13.82
CA ASP A 119 2.36 -4.01 13.58
C ASP A 119 2.88 -2.92 14.54
N GLU A 120 3.61 -3.25 15.60
CA GLU A 120 4.09 -2.25 16.59
C GLU A 120 5.26 -1.37 16.08
N GLN A 121 5.72 -1.50 14.84
CA GLN A 121 6.82 -0.70 14.27
C GLN A 121 6.44 0.09 13.01
N ALA A 122 5.19 0.54 12.90
CA ALA A 122 4.88 1.63 11.99
C ALA A 122 5.61 2.90 12.48
N VAL A 123 6.77 3.17 11.88
CA VAL A 123 7.56 4.38 12.08
C VAL A 123 6.64 5.57 11.87
N VAL A 124 6.26 6.22 12.97
CA VAL A 124 5.61 7.53 12.95
C VAL A 124 6.57 8.44 12.18
N GLN A 125 6.20 8.77 10.95
CA GLN A 125 6.93 9.72 10.15
C GLN A 125 6.67 11.10 10.78
N GLU A 126 7.38 11.41 11.86
CA GLU A 126 7.34 12.72 12.49
C GLU A 126 7.70 13.76 11.43
N GLY A 127 6.82 14.77 11.30
CA GLY A 127 6.88 15.76 10.25
C GLY A 127 8.27 16.38 10.15
N LEU A 128 8.97 16.08 9.06
CA LEU A 128 10.31 16.57 8.77
C LEU A 128 10.36 18.10 8.54
N PHE A 129 9.21 18.77 8.54
CA PHE A 129 9.03 20.19 8.29
C PHE A 129 8.26 20.88 9.44
N GLY A 130 8.72 20.68 10.67
CA GLY A 130 8.29 21.46 11.84
C GLY A 130 9.27 22.59 12.14
N GLY A 131 9.04 23.76 11.55
CA GLY A 131 9.84 24.98 11.76
C GLY A 131 10.13 25.63 10.41
N GLU A 132 9.85 26.90 10.14
CA GLU A 132 9.89 28.06 11.02
C GLU A 132 8.81 29.05 10.58
N ASP A 133 7.87 29.39 11.46
CA ASP A 133 7.13 30.66 11.34
C ASP A 133 7.86 31.65 12.25
N ARG A 134 8.78 32.41 11.66
CA ARG A 134 9.48 33.51 12.34
C ARG A 134 8.53 34.70 12.37
N GLY A 135 8.33 35.23 13.58
CA GLY A 135 7.52 36.41 13.85
C GLY A 135 8.08 37.72 13.31
#